data_AF-A0A660ZPN5-F1
#
_entry.id   AF-A0A660ZPN5-F1
#
_cell.length_a   1.000
_cell.length_b   1.000
_cell.length_c   1.000
_cell.angle_alpha   90.00
_cell.angle_beta   90.00
_cell.angle_gamma   90.00
#
_symmetry.space_group_name_H-M   'P 1'
#
loop_
_entity.id
_entity.type
_entity.pdbx_description
1 polymer ?
#
loop_
_entity_poly.entity_id
_entity_poly.type
_entity_poly.pdbx_seq_one_letter_code
_entity_poly.pdbx_strand_id
1 'polypeptide(L)'
;DVARNLEKGVFGFSRETAEHFFEAVKRGSQDDLGLGASLGRYILKSNAPHKKYSVLAQAYRFGVPVTVHIAIGTDIINQHPGFDGALWGELSTRDFRIFSARIERLGRNGGVVLNVGSAVILPEVFLKAYSIARNLGARFDKLTTCNIDMIQHYRPSENVLKRPTRNSGSAISLTGHHEIMIPLLYSALLS
;
A
#
# COMPACT_ATOMS: atom_id res chain seq x y z
N ASP A 1 15.04 -12.11 15.29
CA ASP A 1 14.21 -13.25 15.73
C ASP A 1 13.03 -12.70 16.54
N VAL A 2 11.81 -12.92 16.07
CA VAL A 2 10.57 -12.41 16.68
C VAL A 2 10.36 -13.03 18.06
N ALA A 3 10.57 -14.35 18.20
CA ALA A 3 10.29 -15.08 19.42
C ALA A 3 11.13 -14.56 20.60
N ARG A 4 12.44 -14.41 20.40
CA ARG A 4 13.36 -13.88 21.43
C ARG A 4 13.08 -12.45 21.84
N ASN A 5 12.56 -11.62 20.93
CA ASN A 5 12.25 -10.22 21.21
C ASN A 5 10.90 -10.07 21.93
N LEU A 6 9.96 -11.00 21.70
CA LEU A 6 8.69 -11.07 22.41
C LEU A 6 8.88 -11.43 23.88
N GLU A 7 9.70 -12.45 24.18
CA GLU A 7 10.02 -12.84 25.57
C GLU A 7 10.60 -11.68 26.40
N LYS A 8 11.37 -10.81 25.73
CA LYS A 8 12.00 -9.64 26.36
C LYS A 8 11.13 -8.38 26.36
N GLY A 9 9.95 -8.41 25.72
CA GLY A 9 9.08 -7.24 25.60
C GLY A 9 9.63 -6.09 24.73
N VAL A 10 10.67 -6.35 23.93
CA VAL A 10 11.34 -5.31 23.10
C VAL A 10 11.02 -5.44 21.60
N PHE A 11 10.20 -6.43 21.22
CA PHE A 11 9.75 -6.59 19.84
C PHE A 11 9.00 -5.33 19.40
N GLY A 12 9.49 -4.66 18.35
CA GLY A 12 8.86 -3.48 17.75
C GLY A 12 9.20 -2.13 18.36
N PHE A 13 10.14 -2.06 19.31
CA PHE A 13 10.53 -0.81 19.98
C PHE A 13 11.89 -0.25 19.50
N SER A 14 12.22 -0.40 18.21
CA SER A 14 13.43 0.23 17.66
C SER A 14 13.27 1.76 17.63
N ARG A 15 13.99 2.45 18.52
CA ARG A 15 13.92 3.90 18.69
C ARG A 15 14.35 4.67 17.44
N GLU A 16 15.49 4.31 16.86
CA GLU A 16 16.08 5.01 15.71
C GLU A 16 15.12 5.05 14.51
N THR A 17 14.55 3.89 14.14
CA THR A 17 13.62 3.80 13.01
C THR A 17 12.32 4.55 13.31
N ALA A 18 11.81 4.46 14.53
CA ALA A 18 10.58 5.12 14.93
C ALA A 18 10.71 6.66 14.91
N GLU A 19 11.82 7.21 15.40
CA GLU A 19 12.07 8.66 15.38
C GLU A 19 12.09 9.21 13.95
N HIS A 20 12.72 8.50 13.01
CA HIS A 20 12.69 8.87 11.59
C HIS A 20 11.28 8.86 11.01
N PHE A 21 10.45 7.87 11.37
CA PHE A 21 9.07 7.78 10.90
C PHE A 21 8.24 8.93 11.46
N PHE A 22 8.30 9.21 12.76
CA PHE A 22 7.55 10.31 13.36
C PHE A 22 7.91 11.66 12.75
N GLU A 23 9.21 11.90 12.54
CA GLU A 23 9.64 13.14 11.89
C GLU A 23 9.16 13.24 10.44
N ALA A 24 9.18 12.13 9.69
CA ALA A 24 8.64 12.08 8.34
C ALA A 24 7.15 12.41 8.30
N VAL A 25 6.36 11.81 9.19
CA VAL A 25 4.91 12.02 9.30
C VAL A 25 4.59 13.45 9.73
N LYS A 26 5.29 13.97 10.74
CA LYS A 26 5.10 15.35 11.23
C LYS A 26 5.36 16.38 10.15
N ARG A 27 6.51 16.29 9.44
CA ARG A 27 6.82 17.18 8.31
C ARG A 27 5.84 16.98 7.16
N GLY A 28 5.45 15.75 6.90
CA GLY A 28 4.46 15.40 5.88
C GLY A 28 3.13 16.11 6.07
N SER A 29 2.64 16.11 7.31
CA SER A 29 1.38 16.78 7.67
C SER A 29 1.41 18.28 7.46
N GLN A 30 2.55 18.93 7.69
CA GLN A 30 2.72 20.37 7.52
C GLN A 30 2.71 20.80 6.04
N ASP A 31 2.99 19.87 5.12
CA ASP A 31 3.12 20.12 3.68
C ASP A 31 2.00 19.45 2.87
N ASP A 32 0.87 19.15 3.50
CA ASP A 32 -0.31 18.52 2.90
C ASP A 32 -0.06 17.20 2.16
N LEU A 33 0.96 16.44 2.58
CA LEU A 33 1.27 15.13 2.02
C LEU A 33 0.48 14.02 2.70
N GLY A 34 0.16 12.97 1.94
CA GLY A 34 -0.26 11.70 2.51
C GLY A 34 0.92 10.91 3.09
N LEU A 35 0.63 9.83 3.83
CA LEU A 35 1.63 9.07 4.58
C LEU A 35 2.76 8.53 3.70
N GLY A 36 2.44 7.90 2.57
CA GLY A 36 3.42 7.33 1.64
C GLY A 36 4.34 8.37 1.01
N ALA A 37 3.78 9.49 0.55
CA ALA A 37 4.57 10.61 0.03
C ALA A 37 5.47 11.24 1.10
N SER A 38 4.99 11.33 2.35
CA SER A 38 5.74 11.86 3.49
C SER A 38 6.99 11.02 3.77
N LEU A 39 6.85 9.69 3.83
CA LEU A 39 7.96 8.75 4.00
C LEU A 39 8.93 8.79 2.81
N GLY A 40 8.41 8.74 1.58
CA GLY A 40 9.23 8.79 0.36
C GLY A 40 10.09 10.05 0.28
N ARG A 41 9.49 11.21 0.55
CA ARG A 41 10.19 12.49 0.59
C ARG A 41 11.27 12.53 1.66
N TYR A 42 10.96 12.03 2.86
CA TYR A 42 11.91 12.01 3.97
C TYR A 42 13.14 11.17 3.63
N ILE A 43 12.95 9.96 3.12
CA ILE A 43 14.05 9.07 2.70
C ILE A 43 14.86 9.70 1.56
N LEU A 44 14.21 10.33 0.58
CA LEU A 44 14.90 10.98 -0.53
C LEU A 44 15.81 12.13 -0.07
N LYS A 45 15.35 12.92 0.91
CA LYS A 45 16.09 14.05 1.48
C LYS A 45 17.10 13.66 2.56
N SER A 46 17.09 12.43 3.07
CA SER A 46 18.03 11.99 4.11
C SER A 46 19.42 11.68 3.56
N ASN A 47 20.39 11.44 4.46
CA ASN A 47 21.73 10.97 4.13
C ASN A 47 21.84 9.44 4.08
N ALA A 48 20.73 8.71 3.97
CA ALA A 48 20.75 7.26 3.94
C ALA A 48 21.56 6.74 2.73
N PRO A 49 22.58 5.89 2.94
CA PRO A 49 23.53 5.49 1.88
C PRO A 49 22.88 4.73 0.72
N HIS A 50 21.73 4.11 0.97
CA HIS A 50 21.02 3.25 0.02
C HIS A 50 19.66 3.81 -0.42
N LYS A 51 19.38 5.11 -0.22
CA LYS A 51 18.09 5.72 -0.61
C LYS A 51 17.72 5.58 -2.09
N LYS A 52 18.71 5.36 -2.96
CA LYS A 52 18.50 5.06 -4.39
C LYS A 52 17.74 3.75 -4.64
N TYR A 53 17.78 2.80 -3.70
CA TYR A 53 17.07 1.52 -3.79
C TYR A 53 15.71 1.53 -3.08
N SER A 54 15.36 2.60 -2.37
CA SER A 54 14.07 2.69 -1.69
C SER A 54 12.94 2.96 -2.70
N VAL A 55 11.98 2.04 -2.78
CA VAL A 55 10.79 2.20 -3.63
C VAL A 55 10.04 3.49 -3.31
N LEU A 56 9.87 3.82 -2.02
CA LEU A 56 9.18 5.05 -1.58
C LEU A 56 9.92 6.31 -2.04
N ALA A 57 11.24 6.35 -1.87
CA ALA A 57 12.05 7.51 -2.27
C ALA A 57 12.04 7.70 -3.78
N GLN A 58 12.15 6.61 -4.54
CA GLN A 58 12.13 6.66 -6.01
C GLN A 58 10.74 7.02 -6.53
N ALA A 59 9.67 6.47 -5.97
CA ALA A 59 8.31 6.83 -6.38
C ALA A 59 8.03 8.33 -6.14
N TYR A 60 8.44 8.87 -4.99
CA TYR A 60 8.36 10.31 -4.73
C TYR A 60 9.20 11.12 -5.74
N ARG A 61 10.44 10.69 -6.02
CA ARG A 61 11.32 11.34 -7.02
C ARG A 61 10.69 11.40 -8.41
N PHE A 62 9.99 10.34 -8.83
CA PHE A 62 9.36 10.25 -10.14
C PHE A 62 7.92 10.78 -10.19
N GLY A 63 7.40 11.36 -9.10
CA GLY A 63 6.02 11.85 -9.03
C GLY A 63 4.97 10.74 -9.13
N VAL A 64 5.34 9.50 -8.79
CA VAL A 64 4.42 8.35 -8.72
C VAL A 64 3.78 8.34 -7.33
N PRO A 65 2.44 8.49 -7.22
CA PRO A 65 1.78 8.48 -5.93
C PRO A 65 2.01 7.14 -5.20
N VAL A 66 2.42 7.21 -3.94
CA VAL A 66 2.44 6.06 -3.03
C VAL A 66 1.54 6.38 -1.86
N THR A 67 0.68 5.41 -1.54
CA THR A 67 -0.24 5.49 -0.41
C THR A 67 0.09 4.40 0.59
N VAL A 68 0.04 4.73 1.87
CA VAL A 68 0.24 3.82 3.00
C VAL A 68 -1.01 3.89 3.87
N HIS A 69 -1.60 2.73 4.12
CA HIS A 69 -2.85 2.60 4.88
C HIS A 69 -2.55 1.92 6.22
N ILE A 70 -2.43 2.72 7.28
CA ILE A 70 -2.09 2.22 8.61
C ILE A 70 -3.21 1.31 9.14
N ALA A 71 -2.82 0.17 9.71
CA ALA A 71 -3.67 -0.80 10.36
C ALA A 71 -3.35 -0.82 11.86
N ILE A 72 -4.17 -0.14 12.65
CA ILE A 72 -3.97 0.02 14.09
C ILE A 72 -3.94 -1.35 14.79
N GLY A 73 -2.88 -1.60 15.55
CA GLY A 73 -2.63 -2.87 16.25
C GLY A 73 -1.98 -3.94 15.37
N THR A 74 -1.80 -3.67 14.08
CA THR A 74 -1.05 -4.52 13.14
C THR A 74 0.33 -3.94 12.84
N ASP A 75 0.40 -2.63 12.58
CA ASP A 75 1.65 -1.98 12.26
C ASP A 75 2.51 -1.76 13.50
N ILE A 76 3.77 -2.19 13.41
CA ILE A 76 4.71 -2.20 14.53
C ILE A 76 4.96 -0.81 15.15
N ILE A 77 4.66 0.26 14.43
CA ILE A 77 4.84 1.63 14.91
C ILE A 77 3.76 2.02 15.93
N ASN A 78 2.61 1.36 15.95
CA ASN A 78 1.48 1.75 16.82
C ASN A 78 1.77 1.57 18.31
N GLN A 79 2.65 0.64 18.66
CA GLN A 79 3.03 0.36 20.05
C GLN A 79 4.04 1.37 20.61
N HIS A 80 4.68 2.19 19.77
CA HIS A 80 5.74 3.09 20.23
C HIS A 80 5.14 4.32 20.94
N PRO A 81 5.66 4.78 22.10
CA PRO A 81 5.07 5.88 22.89
C PRO A 81 4.93 7.23 22.16
N GLY A 82 5.69 7.42 21.08
CA GLY A 82 5.66 8.62 20.24
C GLY A 82 4.60 8.58 19.13
N PHE A 83 3.79 7.52 19.06
CA PHE A 83 2.76 7.37 18.05
C PHE A 83 1.60 8.33 18.30
N ASP A 84 1.43 9.29 17.38
CA ASP A 84 0.29 10.21 17.38
C ASP A 84 -0.83 9.68 16.47
N GLY A 85 -1.84 9.07 17.07
CA GLY A 85 -2.96 8.47 16.33
C GLY A 85 -3.73 9.47 15.45
N ALA A 86 -3.83 10.74 15.85
CA ALA A 86 -4.53 11.76 15.07
C ALA A 86 -3.76 12.07 13.79
N LEU A 87 -2.45 12.27 13.92
CA LEU A 87 -1.56 12.58 12.80
C LEU A 87 -1.49 11.42 11.80
N TRP A 88 -1.26 10.21 12.28
CA TRP A 88 -1.16 9.02 11.43
C TRP A 88 -2.51 8.66 10.79
N GLY A 89 -3.61 8.83 11.53
CA GLY A 89 -4.98 8.65 11.02
C GLY A 89 -5.31 9.62 9.90
N GLU A 90 -4.98 10.91 10.05
CA GLU A 90 -5.22 11.92 9.02
C GLU A 90 -4.40 11.64 7.76
N LEU A 91 -3.10 11.35 7.88
CA LEU A 91 -2.24 11.10 6.72
C LEU A 91 -2.61 9.80 5.98
N SER A 92 -3.02 8.76 6.71
CA SER A 92 -3.56 7.52 6.14
C SER A 92 -4.90 7.76 5.43
N THR A 93 -5.76 8.62 5.99
CA THR A 93 -7.04 9.00 5.38
C THR A 93 -6.82 9.80 4.09
N ARG A 94 -5.85 10.72 4.08
CA ARG A 94 -5.45 11.44 2.87
C ARG A 94 -4.95 10.49 1.79
N ASP A 95 -4.13 9.51 2.16
CA ASP A 95 -3.68 8.46 1.25
C ASP A 95 -4.84 7.61 0.72
N PHE A 96 -5.85 7.31 1.53
CA PHE A 96 -7.06 6.63 1.05
C PHE A 96 -7.83 7.44 0.01
N ARG A 97 -7.92 8.76 0.17
CA ARG A 97 -8.54 9.67 -0.83
C ARG A 97 -7.73 9.68 -2.13
N ILE A 98 -6.40 9.78 -2.04
CA ILE A 98 -5.50 9.72 -3.20
C ILE A 98 -5.70 8.39 -3.94
N PHE A 99 -5.66 7.27 -3.23
CA PHE A 99 -5.85 5.94 -3.82
C PHE A 99 -7.23 5.81 -4.47
N SER A 100 -8.30 6.28 -3.81
CA SER A 100 -9.66 6.29 -4.36
C SER A 100 -9.77 7.08 -5.65
N ALA A 101 -9.13 8.24 -5.75
CA ALA A 101 -9.07 9.02 -6.99
C ALA A 101 -8.33 8.28 -8.12
N ARG A 102 -7.28 7.50 -7.80
CA ARG A 102 -6.60 6.65 -8.79
C ARG A 102 -7.49 5.50 -9.27
N ILE A 103 -8.21 4.85 -8.36
CA ILE A 103 -9.15 3.77 -8.70
C ILE A 103 -10.32 4.29 -9.55
N GLU A 104 -10.82 5.49 -9.27
CA GLU A 104 -11.84 6.15 -10.07
C GLU A 104 -11.36 6.40 -11.51
N ARG A 105 -10.16 6.97 -11.67
CA ARG A 105 -9.55 7.20 -12.99
C ARG A 105 -9.35 5.89 -13.74
N LEU A 106 -8.94 4.84 -13.04
CA LEU A 106 -8.79 3.50 -13.61
C LEU A 106 -10.16 2.96 -14.06
N GLY A 107 -11.21 3.12 -13.27
CA GLY A 107 -12.56 2.67 -13.63
C GLY A 107 -13.16 3.39 -14.83
N ARG A 108 -12.72 4.62 -15.16
CA ARG A 108 -13.12 5.31 -16.38
C ARG A 108 -12.31 4.91 -17.61
N ASN A 109 -11.01 4.75 -17.44
CA ASN A 109 -10.08 4.63 -18.57
C ASN A 109 -9.62 3.19 -18.84
N GLY A 110 -9.92 2.27 -17.93
CA GLY A 110 -9.34 0.94 -17.87
C GLY A 110 -7.99 0.92 -17.17
N GLY A 111 -7.51 -0.29 -16.87
CA GLY A 111 -6.20 -0.50 -16.26
C GLY A 111 -6.12 -1.77 -15.43
N VAL A 112 -4.99 -1.92 -14.75
CA VAL A 112 -4.65 -3.13 -13.98
C VAL A 112 -4.56 -2.82 -12.50
N VAL A 113 -5.14 -3.67 -11.66
CA VAL A 113 -4.94 -3.69 -10.21
C VAL A 113 -4.24 -4.98 -9.82
N LEU A 114 -3.09 -4.87 -9.16
CA LEU A 114 -2.35 -6.00 -8.62
C LEU A 114 -2.48 -6.00 -7.10
N ASN A 115 -3.02 -7.07 -6.54
CA ASN A 115 -2.92 -7.39 -5.12
C ASN A 115 -1.75 -8.37 -4.92
N VAL A 116 -0.69 -7.93 -4.26
CA VAL A 116 0.54 -8.74 -4.08
C VAL A 116 0.78 -8.98 -2.60
N GLY A 117 0.61 -10.22 -2.15
CA GLY A 117 0.93 -10.67 -0.78
C GLY A 117 0.11 -10.03 0.33
N SER A 118 -1.08 -9.47 0.02
CA SER A 118 -1.96 -8.88 1.02
C SER A 118 -3.25 -9.68 1.14
N ALA A 119 -3.44 -10.33 2.29
CA ALA A 119 -4.64 -11.09 2.59
C ALA A 119 -5.82 -10.24 3.11
N VAL A 120 -5.54 -9.02 3.61
CA VAL A 120 -6.56 -8.19 4.31
C VAL A 120 -6.50 -6.72 3.89
N ILE A 121 -5.40 -6.00 4.19
CA ILE A 121 -5.39 -4.53 4.11
C ILE A 121 -5.70 -4.03 2.70
N LEU A 122 -4.95 -4.48 1.69
CA LEU A 122 -5.17 -4.01 0.32
C LEU A 122 -6.51 -4.50 -0.28
N PRO A 123 -6.95 -5.76 -0.10
CA PRO A 123 -8.29 -6.19 -0.53
C PRO A 123 -9.42 -5.34 0.05
N GLU A 124 -9.34 -4.97 1.33
CA GLU A 124 -10.36 -4.15 1.98
C GLU A 124 -10.29 -2.69 1.48
N VAL A 125 -9.10 -2.08 1.45
CA VAL A 125 -8.91 -0.71 0.94
C VAL A 125 -9.39 -0.59 -0.52
N PHE A 126 -9.01 -1.55 -1.37
CA PHE A 126 -9.42 -1.58 -2.77
C PHE A 126 -10.92 -1.67 -2.93
N LEU A 127 -11.60 -2.55 -2.19
CA LEU A 127 -13.05 -2.68 -2.30
C LEU A 127 -13.78 -1.37 -1.95
N LYS A 128 -13.30 -0.62 -0.95
CA LYS A 128 -13.91 0.64 -0.53
C LYS A 128 -13.64 1.74 -1.56
N ALA A 129 -12.41 1.83 -2.06
CA ALA A 129 -12.05 2.74 -3.15
C ALA A 129 -12.85 2.45 -4.44
N TYR A 130 -13.03 1.17 -4.78
CA TYR A 130 -13.87 0.74 -5.90
C TYR A 130 -15.33 1.15 -5.71
N SER A 131 -15.88 0.97 -4.52
CA SER A 131 -17.25 1.39 -4.19
C SER A 131 -17.43 2.90 -4.35
N ILE A 132 -16.49 3.70 -3.85
CA ILE A 132 -16.48 5.17 -4.03
C ILE A 132 -16.42 5.52 -5.52
N ALA A 133 -15.51 4.91 -6.27
CA ALA A 133 -15.39 5.15 -7.71
C ALA A 133 -16.68 4.80 -8.49
N ARG A 134 -17.32 3.67 -8.15
CA ARG A 134 -18.64 3.28 -8.69
C ARG A 134 -19.70 4.33 -8.36
N ASN A 135 -19.74 4.81 -7.12
CA ASN A 135 -20.67 5.84 -6.68
C ASN A 135 -20.46 7.17 -7.45
N LEU A 136 -19.22 7.48 -7.85
CA LEU A 136 -18.89 8.62 -8.70
C LEU A 136 -19.10 8.36 -10.22
N GLY A 137 -19.65 7.21 -10.60
CA GLY A 137 -20.01 6.88 -11.98
C GLY A 137 -18.91 6.22 -12.82
N ALA A 138 -17.82 5.74 -12.21
CA ALA A 138 -16.84 4.93 -12.93
C ALA A 138 -17.43 3.56 -13.30
N ARG A 139 -17.23 3.12 -14.55
CA ARG A 139 -17.91 1.94 -15.11
C ARG A 139 -17.13 0.64 -15.01
N PHE A 140 -15.80 0.72 -14.95
CA PHE A 140 -14.88 -0.43 -14.89
C PHE A 140 -15.04 -1.43 -16.05
N ASP A 141 -15.36 -0.93 -17.25
CA ASP A 141 -15.60 -1.78 -18.42
C ASP A 141 -14.31 -2.49 -18.91
N LYS A 142 -13.13 -1.94 -18.60
CA LYS A 142 -11.79 -2.43 -19.02
C LYS A 142 -10.84 -2.63 -17.84
N LEU A 143 -11.34 -3.20 -16.76
CA LEU A 143 -10.55 -3.51 -15.56
C LEU A 143 -9.94 -4.91 -15.65
N THR A 144 -8.64 -5.03 -15.41
CA THR A 144 -8.00 -6.31 -15.10
C THR A 144 -7.55 -6.31 -13.65
N THR A 145 -7.94 -7.31 -12.88
CA THR A 145 -7.44 -7.52 -11.51
C THR A 145 -6.60 -8.78 -11.43
N CYS A 146 -5.56 -8.75 -10.61
CA CYS A 146 -4.71 -9.90 -10.35
C CYS A 146 -4.45 -10.05 -8.86
N ASN A 147 -4.57 -11.27 -8.35
CA ASN A 147 -4.10 -11.64 -7.01
C ASN A 147 -2.84 -12.50 -7.15
N ILE A 148 -1.76 -12.09 -6.50
CA ILE A 148 -0.47 -12.80 -6.49
C ILE A 148 -0.13 -13.10 -5.03
N ASP A 149 -0.23 -14.37 -4.64
CA ASP A 149 0.05 -14.78 -3.28
C ASP A 149 0.57 -16.23 -3.22
N MET A 150 1.23 -16.60 -2.12
CA MET A 150 1.66 -17.97 -1.88
C MET A 150 0.45 -18.87 -1.57
N ILE A 151 -0.62 -18.29 -1.00
CA ILE A 151 -1.84 -18.98 -0.59
C ILE A 151 -3.06 -18.18 -1.06
N GLN A 152 -4.07 -18.88 -1.57
CA GLN A 152 -5.33 -18.24 -1.98
C GLN A 152 -6.25 -18.02 -0.78
N HIS A 153 -6.51 -16.74 -0.47
CA HIS A 153 -7.36 -16.33 0.64
C HIS A 153 -8.75 -15.88 0.15
N TYR A 154 -9.76 -16.05 1.00
CA TYR A 154 -11.15 -15.66 0.72
C TYR A 154 -11.27 -14.17 0.34
N ARG A 155 -10.67 -13.26 1.12
CA ARG A 155 -10.80 -11.82 0.89
C ARG A 155 -10.23 -11.37 -0.45
N PRO A 156 -8.98 -11.70 -0.85
CA PRO A 156 -8.51 -11.41 -2.20
C PRO A 156 -9.40 -12.03 -3.30
N SER A 157 -9.82 -13.29 -3.13
CA SER A 157 -10.69 -13.97 -4.11
C SER A 157 -12.00 -13.23 -4.33
N GLU A 158 -12.65 -12.77 -3.26
CA GLU A 158 -13.93 -12.06 -3.36
C GLU A 158 -13.75 -10.57 -3.70
N ASN A 159 -12.90 -9.87 -2.95
CA ASN A 159 -12.84 -8.41 -2.95
C ASN A 159 -11.91 -7.82 -4.01
N VAL A 160 -10.98 -8.61 -4.55
CA VAL A 160 -10.07 -8.18 -5.64
C VAL A 160 -10.51 -8.82 -6.97
N LEU A 161 -10.81 -10.12 -6.96
CA LEU A 161 -11.11 -10.85 -8.19
C LEU A 161 -12.61 -10.81 -8.54
N LYS A 162 -13.45 -11.56 -7.82
CA LYS A 162 -14.83 -11.84 -8.25
C LYS A 162 -15.73 -10.61 -8.26
N ARG A 163 -15.85 -9.88 -7.14
CA ARG A 163 -16.83 -8.76 -7.03
C ARG A 163 -16.50 -7.60 -7.98
N PRO A 164 -15.24 -7.14 -8.09
CA PRO A 164 -14.90 -6.01 -8.96
C PRO A 164 -15.05 -6.30 -10.46
N THR A 165 -14.91 -7.56 -10.86
CA THR A 165 -14.93 -7.99 -12.28
C THR A 165 -16.18 -8.78 -12.68
N ARG A 166 -17.15 -8.94 -11.78
CA ARG A 166 -18.35 -9.77 -11.99
C ARG A 166 -19.12 -9.45 -13.27
N ASN A 167 -19.21 -8.17 -13.62
CA ASN A 167 -20.02 -7.70 -14.75
C ASN A 167 -19.18 -7.31 -15.98
N SER A 168 -17.89 -7.04 -15.79
CA SER A 168 -16.98 -6.56 -16.82
C SER A 168 -15.52 -6.70 -16.35
N GLY A 169 -14.60 -6.85 -17.30
CA GLY A 169 -13.18 -6.97 -17.00
C GLY A 169 -12.69 -8.41 -16.90
N SER A 170 -11.49 -8.59 -16.33
CA SER A 170 -10.83 -9.89 -16.21
C SER A 170 -10.17 -10.05 -14.85
N ALA A 171 -10.23 -11.25 -14.29
CA ALA A 171 -9.62 -11.58 -13.01
C ALA A 171 -8.61 -12.71 -13.19
N ILE A 172 -7.40 -12.51 -12.67
CA ILE A 172 -6.29 -13.47 -12.75
C ILE A 172 -5.90 -13.83 -11.32
N SER A 173 -5.74 -15.12 -11.04
CA SER A 173 -5.18 -15.59 -9.77
C SER A 173 -3.89 -16.35 -10.03
N LEU A 174 -2.81 -15.85 -9.43
CA LEU A 174 -1.48 -16.44 -9.53
C LEU A 174 -1.04 -16.91 -8.15
N THR A 175 -0.78 -18.21 -8.01
CA THR A 175 -0.31 -18.81 -6.76
C THR A 175 1.16 -19.17 -6.90
N GLY A 176 2.01 -18.63 -6.04
CA GLY A 176 3.44 -18.93 -6.04
C GLY A 176 4.25 -18.02 -5.13
N HIS A 177 5.50 -18.40 -4.94
CA HIS A 177 6.50 -17.65 -4.18
C HIS A 177 6.79 -16.28 -4.80
N HIS A 178 6.67 -15.20 -4.04
CA HIS A 178 6.84 -13.82 -4.54
C HIS A 178 8.23 -13.57 -5.12
N GLU A 179 9.25 -14.19 -4.54
CA GLU A 179 10.65 -14.16 -4.97
C GLU A 179 10.86 -14.74 -6.39
N ILE A 180 9.92 -15.56 -6.88
CA ILE A 180 9.90 -16.09 -8.25
C ILE A 180 8.92 -15.30 -9.11
N MET A 181 7.70 -15.10 -8.61
CA MET A 181 6.60 -14.53 -9.39
C MET A 181 6.82 -13.06 -9.77
N ILE A 182 7.39 -12.25 -8.89
CA ILE A 182 7.61 -10.82 -9.17
C ILE A 182 8.70 -10.64 -10.25
N PRO A 183 9.89 -11.29 -10.17
CA PRO A 183 10.88 -11.22 -11.26
C PRO A 183 10.36 -11.75 -12.60
N LEU A 184 9.58 -12.84 -12.60
CA LEU A 184 9.00 -13.37 -13.84
C LEU A 184 7.97 -12.42 -14.44
N LEU A 185 7.11 -11.80 -13.62
CA LEU A 185 6.16 -10.79 -14.09
C LEU A 185 6.89 -9.57 -14.67
N TYR A 186 7.95 -9.11 -14.00
CA TYR A 186 8.80 -8.04 -14.52
C TYR A 186 9.39 -8.40 -15.87
N SER A 187 9.99 -9.60 -15.98
CA SER A 187 10.60 -10.09 -17.22
C SER A 187 9.57 -10.19 -18.36
N ALA A 188 8.40 -10.78 -18.10
CA ALA A 188 7.35 -10.94 -19.11
C ALA A 188 6.77 -9.60 -19.64
N LEU A 189 6.91 -8.51 -18.89
CA LEU A 189 6.36 -7.20 -19.26
C LEU A 189 7.39 -6.24 -19.87
N LEU A 190 8.66 -6.39 -19.51
CA LEU A 190 9.71 -5.39 -19.80
C LEU A 190 10.95 -5.98 -20.47
N SER A 191 11.00 -7.29 -20.73
CA SER A 191 12.08 -7.95 -21.49
C SER A 191 11.71 -8.15 -22.95
#